data_AF-A0A5C3FEQ7-F1
#
_entry.id   AF-A0A5C3FEQ7-F1
#
_cell.length_a   1.000
_cell.length_b   1.000
_cell.length_c   1.000
_cell.angle_alpha   90.00
_cell.angle_beta   90.00
_cell.angle_gamma   90.00
#
_symmetry.space_group_name_H-M   'P 1'
#
loop_
_entity.id
_entity.type
_entity.pdbx_description
1 polymer ?
#
loop_
_entity_poly.entity_id
_entity_poly.type
_entity_poly.pdbx_seq_one_letter_code
_entity_poly.pdbx_strand_id
1 'polypeptide(L)'
;MKLPRILLLASVLLLALFTLSASAATHWDKDDHEIFELQSALERSEGKGATFYSVLNIPRTASAAEIKRAYRKKSVELHPDKNAGVAGAQQRFERLGLVYKILRDGRKDRYDHFVAAGFPKWRNNGYFYERYRPGLGAVIVGVVFATMLVEVAISRLTTKQERAKIERLKMSARLVAWGPRYAAILASIRHPPAPPATVSKLATVEKKVRVPITGFTLPAFPSDAQIKSNAVDWDALETQTRNVLVSATGDGAPIVDCLVHAADVLLLDKFSGDYIALDEDDAQPAQFHTTWPFRLVAAVINKITGKHEDVLAEVDDTTQGPANPVKNKKNK
;
A
#
# COMPACT_ATOMS: atom_id res chain seq x y z
N MET A 1 1.84 21.34 18.30
CA MET A 1 2.38 21.49 16.92
C MET A 1 3.84 20.98 16.76
N LYS A 2 4.29 19.90 17.42
CA LYS A 2 5.70 19.43 17.34
C LYS A 2 5.89 18.00 16.81
N LEU A 3 4.89 17.12 16.90
CA LEU A 3 4.97 15.75 16.37
C LEU A 3 5.21 15.65 14.84
N PRO A 4 4.54 16.43 13.95
CA PRO A 4 4.72 16.22 12.51
C PRO A 4 6.11 16.66 12.03
N ARG A 5 6.74 17.63 12.71
CA ARG A 5 8.11 18.09 12.41
C ARG A 5 9.16 17.09 12.87
N ILE A 6 8.95 16.43 14.02
CA ILE A 6 9.83 15.38 14.52
C ILE A 6 9.75 14.13 13.62
N LEU A 7 8.55 13.76 13.15
CA LEU A 7 8.37 12.65 12.22
C LEU A 7 9.00 12.93 10.85
N LEU A 8 8.89 14.16 10.32
CA LEU A 8 9.58 14.55 9.11
C LEU A 8 11.11 14.50 9.27
N LEU A 9 11.66 15.04 10.36
CA LEU A 9 13.09 14.97 10.64
C LEU A 9 13.59 13.53 10.81
N ALA A 10 12.82 12.67 11.50
CA ALA A 10 13.15 11.26 11.64
C ALA A 10 13.10 10.52 10.29
N SER A 11 12.14 10.83 9.41
CA SER A 11 12.06 10.25 8.06
C SER A 11 13.23 10.67 7.18
N VAL A 12 13.65 11.94 7.24
CA VAL A 12 14.80 12.47 6.50
C VAL A 12 16.09 11.85 7.02
N LEU A 13 16.21 11.65 8.34
CA LEU A 13 17.38 11.01 8.94
C LEU A 13 17.45 9.53 8.61
N LEU A 14 16.31 8.82 8.56
CA LEU A 14 16.23 7.44 8.07
C LEU A 14 16.58 7.34 6.58
N LEU A 15 16.09 8.27 5.75
CA LEU A 15 16.40 8.32 4.33
C LEU A 15 17.89 8.60 4.11
N ALA A 16 18.46 9.54 4.86
CA ALA A 16 19.89 9.86 4.83
C ALA A 16 20.73 8.65 5.27
N LEU A 17 20.35 7.98 6.37
CA LEU A 17 21.02 6.77 6.85
C LEU A 17 20.94 5.63 5.84
N PHE A 18 19.80 5.48 5.16
CA PHE A 18 19.62 4.50 4.10
C PHE A 18 20.48 4.81 2.87
N THR A 19 20.56 6.08 2.45
CA THR A 19 21.45 6.50 1.35
C THR A 19 22.93 6.38 1.71
N LEU A 20 23.30 6.64 2.96
CA LEU A 20 24.69 6.51 3.43
C LEU A 20 25.08 5.03 3.57
N SER A 21 24.15 4.17 3.98
CA SER A 21 24.35 2.72 4.04
C SER A 21 24.37 2.09 2.64
N ALA A 22 23.60 2.61 1.68
CA ALA A 22 23.67 2.18 0.29
C ALA A 22 25.01 2.53 -0.37
N SER A 23 25.65 3.64 0.00
CA SER A 23 27.01 3.98 -0.44
C SER A 23 28.10 3.17 0.27
N ALA A 24 27.80 2.60 1.44
CA ALA A 24 28.69 1.68 2.15
C ALA A 24 28.55 0.21 1.66
N ALA A 25 27.56 -0.08 0.79
CA ALA A 25 27.55 -1.32 0.05
C ALA A 25 28.69 -1.25 -0.97
N THR A 26 29.77 -1.99 -0.72
CA THR A 26 30.88 -2.18 -1.65
C THR A 26 30.33 -2.55 -3.03
N HIS A 27 30.34 -1.57 -3.93
CA HIS A 27 29.97 -1.82 -5.31
C HIS A 27 31.07 -2.68 -5.92
N TRP A 28 30.69 -3.85 -6.41
CA TRP A 28 31.60 -4.73 -7.12
C TRP A 28 31.93 -4.06 -8.44
N ASP A 29 33.21 -3.99 -8.77
CA ASP A 29 33.64 -3.35 -10.00
C ASP A 29 33.41 -4.30 -11.19
N LYS A 30 33.44 -3.78 -12.42
CA LYS A 30 33.34 -4.60 -13.64
C LYS A 30 34.39 -5.72 -13.67
N ASP A 31 35.59 -5.44 -13.17
CA ASP A 31 36.67 -6.40 -13.01
C ASP A 31 36.30 -7.57 -12.09
N ASP A 32 35.55 -7.31 -11.03
CA ASP A 32 35.14 -8.33 -10.07
C ASP A 32 34.09 -9.26 -10.71
N HIS A 33 33.16 -8.69 -11.48
CA HIS A 33 32.19 -9.46 -12.26
C HIS A 33 32.87 -10.39 -13.27
N GLU A 34 33.87 -9.90 -14.02
CA GLU A 34 34.66 -10.74 -14.95
C GLU A 34 35.30 -11.94 -14.23
N ILE A 35 35.87 -11.72 -13.04
CA ILE A 35 36.49 -12.76 -12.23
C ILE A 35 35.45 -13.83 -11.83
N PHE A 36 34.25 -13.43 -11.41
CA PHE A 36 33.20 -14.37 -10.98
C PHE A 36 32.61 -15.16 -12.13
N GLU A 37 32.36 -14.51 -13.26
CA GLU A 37 31.88 -15.18 -14.45
C GLU A 37 32.88 -16.24 -14.91
N LEU A 38 34.17 -15.87 -14.96
CA LEU A 38 35.23 -16.78 -15.37
C LEU A 38 35.41 -17.95 -14.40
N GLN A 39 35.44 -17.69 -13.08
CA GLN A 39 35.52 -18.74 -12.06
C GLN A 39 34.32 -19.70 -12.15
N SER A 40 33.10 -19.17 -12.31
CA SER A 40 31.91 -19.99 -12.48
C SER A 40 31.95 -20.82 -13.77
N ALA A 41 32.50 -20.25 -14.86
CA ALA A 41 32.63 -20.93 -16.14
C ALA A 41 33.63 -22.08 -16.05
N LEU A 42 34.72 -21.90 -15.32
CA LEU A 42 35.71 -22.95 -15.04
C LEU A 42 35.13 -24.06 -14.18
N GLU A 43 34.42 -23.74 -13.10
CA GLU A 43 33.77 -24.76 -12.26
C GLU A 43 32.76 -25.61 -13.03
N ARG A 44 32.06 -25.03 -14.02
CA ARG A 44 31.15 -25.77 -14.90
C ARG A 44 31.89 -26.70 -15.87
N SER A 45 33.08 -26.34 -16.36
CA SER A 45 33.81 -27.15 -17.34
C SER A 45 34.78 -28.15 -16.75
N GLU A 46 35.44 -27.82 -15.64
CA GLU A 46 36.51 -28.61 -15.04
C GLU A 46 36.12 -29.24 -13.70
N GLY A 47 34.98 -28.84 -13.12
CA GLY A 47 34.45 -29.39 -11.88
C GLY A 47 34.56 -28.44 -10.68
N LYS A 48 33.87 -28.80 -9.59
CA LYS A 48 33.84 -27.99 -8.36
C LYS A 48 35.24 -27.93 -7.75
N GLY A 49 35.76 -26.72 -7.55
CA GLY A 49 37.11 -26.48 -6.99
C GLY A 49 38.19 -26.15 -8.03
N ALA A 50 37.86 -26.07 -9.32
CA ALA A 50 38.78 -25.59 -10.34
C ALA A 50 39.16 -24.12 -10.09
N THR A 51 40.46 -23.84 -9.94
CA THR A 51 41.03 -22.51 -9.77
C THR A 51 41.83 -22.09 -11.01
N PHE A 52 42.07 -20.79 -11.16
CA PHE A 52 42.87 -20.25 -12.28
C PHE A 52 44.28 -20.86 -12.33
N TYR A 53 44.84 -21.18 -11.17
CA TYR A 53 46.14 -21.83 -11.03
C TYR A 53 46.09 -23.30 -11.45
N SER A 54 45.01 -24.02 -11.12
CA SER A 54 44.83 -25.42 -11.52
C SER A 54 44.69 -25.58 -13.04
N VAL A 55 44.01 -24.65 -13.72
CA VAL A 55 43.87 -24.67 -15.20
C VAL A 55 45.23 -24.55 -15.88
N LEU A 56 46.11 -23.71 -15.34
CA LEU A 56 47.47 -23.49 -15.83
C LEU A 56 48.49 -24.50 -15.29
N ASN A 57 48.09 -25.40 -14.38
CA ASN A 57 48.97 -26.36 -13.70
C ASN A 57 50.18 -25.68 -13.01
N ILE A 58 49.94 -24.59 -12.28
CA ILE A 58 50.98 -23.84 -11.55
C ILE A 58 50.59 -23.66 -10.08
N PRO A 59 51.57 -23.47 -9.17
CA PRO A 59 51.28 -23.09 -7.79
C PRO A 59 50.82 -21.62 -7.69
N ARG A 60 50.09 -21.27 -6.62
CA ARG A 60 49.64 -19.89 -6.35
C ARG A 60 50.81 -18.89 -6.19
N THR A 61 51.97 -19.41 -5.74
CA THR A 61 53.22 -18.66 -5.55
C THR A 61 54.01 -18.44 -6.85
N ALA A 62 53.51 -18.93 -7.99
CA ALA A 62 54.21 -18.82 -9.27
C ALA A 62 54.48 -17.36 -9.68
N SER A 63 55.68 -17.14 -10.22
CA SER A 63 56.11 -15.83 -10.72
C SER A 63 55.41 -15.46 -12.04
N ALA A 64 55.37 -14.17 -12.39
CA ALA A 64 54.79 -13.72 -13.67
C ALA A 64 55.46 -14.37 -14.90
N ALA A 65 56.76 -14.68 -14.81
CA ALA A 65 57.50 -15.38 -15.85
C ALA A 65 57.03 -16.84 -15.99
N GLU A 66 56.76 -17.52 -14.88
CA GLU A 66 56.23 -18.89 -14.86
C GLU A 66 54.80 -18.94 -15.40
N ILE A 67 53.94 -18.00 -15.00
CA ILE A 67 52.56 -17.87 -15.52
C ILE A 67 52.59 -17.73 -17.05
N LYS A 68 53.47 -16.89 -17.58
CA LYS A 68 53.64 -16.70 -19.04
C LYS A 68 54.12 -17.96 -19.74
N ARG A 69 55.06 -18.71 -19.14
CA ARG A 69 55.55 -19.99 -19.69
C ARG A 69 54.44 -21.05 -19.69
N ALA A 70 53.71 -21.18 -18.59
CA ALA A 70 52.60 -22.12 -18.45
C ALA A 70 51.47 -21.81 -19.44
N TYR A 71 51.09 -20.54 -19.59
CA TYR A 71 50.10 -20.11 -20.57
C TYR A 71 50.50 -20.49 -21.99
N ARG A 72 51.76 -20.25 -22.40
CA ARG A 72 52.24 -20.63 -23.74
C ARG A 72 52.14 -22.13 -23.99
N LYS A 73 52.51 -22.94 -23.00
CA LYS A 73 52.41 -24.40 -23.09
C LYS A 73 50.94 -24.83 -23.24
N LYS A 74 50.06 -24.37 -22.35
CA LYS A 74 48.62 -24.67 -22.38
C LYS A 74 47.91 -24.15 -23.62
N SER A 75 48.32 -23.01 -24.15
CA SER A 75 47.74 -22.40 -25.35
C SER A 75 48.00 -23.26 -26.58
N VAL A 76 49.19 -23.86 -26.71
CA VAL A 76 49.51 -24.81 -27.79
C VAL A 76 48.73 -26.11 -27.64
N GLU A 77 48.58 -26.62 -26.41
CA GLU A 77 47.81 -27.83 -26.11
C GLU A 77 46.31 -27.65 -26.42
N LEU A 78 45.74 -26.50 -26.04
CA LEU A 78 44.32 -26.19 -26.17
C LEU A 78 43.97 -25.41 -27.44
N HIS A 79 44.91 -25.28 -28.40
CA HIS A 79 44.68 -24.52 -29.61
C HIS A 79 43.48 -25.09 -30.40
N PRO A 80 42.53 -24.26 -30.87
CA PRO A 80 41.32 -24.73 -31.54
C PRO A 80 41.62 -25.53 -32.82
N ASP A 81 42.69 -25.16 -33.55
CA ASP A 81 43.13 -25.86 -34.77
C ASP A 81 43.52 -27.32 -34.51
N LYS A 82 44.23 -27.58 -33.39
CA LYS A 82 44.64 -28.94 -33.00
C LYS A 82 43.50 -29.75 -32.38
N ASN A 83 42.44 -29.06 -31.94
CA ASN A 83 41.31 -29.64 -31.22
C ASN A 83 39.97 -29.41 -31.94
N ALA A 84 39.98 -29.33 -33.27
CA ALA A 84 38.82 -28.99 -34.09
C ALA A 84 37.62 -29.96 -33.92
N GLY A 85 37.87 -31.19 -33.44
CA GLY A 85 36.83 -32.18 -33.14
C GLY A 85 36.25 -32.15 -31.72
N VAL A 86 36.76 -31.29 -30.82
CA VAL A 86 36.33 -31.25 -29.43
C VAL A 86 35.27 -30.15 -29.22
N ALA A 87 34.09 -30.55 -28.78
CA ALA A 87 33.02 -29.61 -28.44
C ALA A 87 33.49 -28.59 -27.38
N GLY A 88 33.41 -27.31 -27.70
CA GLY A 88 33.80 -26.22 -26.79
C GLY A 88 35.31 -25.93 -26.71
N ALA A 89 36.14 -26.44 -27.63
CA ALA A 89 37.58 -26.13 -27.68
C ALA A 89 37.84 -24.61 -27.75
N GLN A 90 37.10 -23.89 -28.58
CA GLN A 90 37.19 -22.44 -28.72
C GLN A 90 36.89 -21.71 -27.39
N GLN A 91 35.80 -22.08 -26.71
CA GLN A 91 35.43 -21.47 -25.44
C GLN A 91 36.46 -21.76 -24.34
N ARG A 92 37.08 -22.95 -24.34
CA ARG A 92 38.17 -23.29 -23.40
C ARG A 92 39.41 -22.45 -23.66
N PHE A 93 39.75 -22.24 -24.93
CA PHE A 93 40.88 -21.38 -25.32
C PHE A 93 40.65 -19.92 -24.94
N GLU A 94 39.46 -19.39 -25.18
CA GLU A 94 39.08 -18.02 -24.77
C GLU A 94 39.17 -17.84 -23.25
N ARG A 95 38.64 -18.80 -22.47
CA ARG A 95 38.75 -18.79 -21.01
C ARG A 95 40.20 -18.82 -20.56
N LEU A 96 41.06 -19.65 -21.18
CA LEU A 96 42.49 -19.69 -20.87
C LEU A 96 43.15 -18.31 -21.10
N GLY A 97 42.80 -17.63 -22.19
CA GLY A 97 43.26 -16.27 -22.47
C GLY A 97 42.84 -15.25 -21.41
N LEU A 98 41.58 -15.31 -20.98
CA LEU A 98 41.04 -14.45 -19.90
C LEU A 98 41.70 -14.74 -18.55
N VAL A 99 41.92 -16.01 -18.21
CA VAL A 99 42.62 -16.42 -16.99
C VAL A 99 44.03 -15.81 -16.97
N TYR A 100 44.77 -15.96 -18.07
CA TYR A 100 46.10 -15.37 -18.20
C TYR A 100 46.10 -13.85 -18.08
N LYS A 101 45.13 -13.17 -18.69
CA LYS A 101 44.96 -11.72 -18.60
C LYS A 101 44.76 -11.27 -17.15
N ILE A 102 43.86 -11.92 -16.40
CA ILE A 102 43.58 -11.57 -15.00
C ILE A 102 44.81 -11.81 -14.10
N LEU A 103 45.50 -12.95 -14.27
CA LEU A 103 46.69 -13.26 -13.48
C LEU A 103 47.88 -12.34 -13.79
N ARG A 104 47.91 -11.71 -14.97
CA ARG A 104 48.98 -10.80 -15.40
C ARG A 104 48.71 -9.34 -15.01
N ASP A 105 47.49 -8.84 -15.17
CA ASP A 105 47.15 -7.39 -15.11
C ASP A 105 47.08 -6.83 -13.67
N GLY A 106 47.76 -7.45 -12.69
CA GLY A 106 47.68 -7.04 -11.29
C GLY A 106 46.33 -7.34 -10.60
N ARG A 107 45.36 -7.91 -11.34
CA ARG A 107 44.07 -8.39 -10.81
C ARG A 107 44.19 -9.73 -10.06
N LYS A 108 45.40 -10.31 -10.01
CA LYS A 108 45.75 -11.50 -9.24
C LYS A 108 45.39 -11.34 -7.76
N ASP A 109 45.71 -10.20 -7.15
CA ASP A 109 45.50 -10.00 -5.70
C ASP A 109 44.00 -9.98 -5.36
N ARG A 110 43.17 -9.40 -6.23
CA ARG A 110 41.70 -9.45 -6.11
C ARG A 110 41.18 -10.88 -6.20
N TYR A 111 41.68 -11.66 -7.17
CA TYR A 111 41.32 -13.07 -7.28
C TYR A 111 41.72 -13.85 -6.02
N ASP A 112 42.96 -13.68 -5.54
CA ASP A 112 43.45 -14.36 -4.34
C ASP A 112 42.65 -13.99 -3.10
N HIS A 113 42.20 -12.74 -2.98
CA HIS A 113 41.25 -12.31 -1.95
C HIS A 113 39.93 -13.09 -2.03
N PHE A 114 39.33 -13.23 -3.21
CA PHE A 114 38.07 -13.99 -3.36
C PHE A 114 38.23 -15.51 -3.18
N VAL A 115 39.39 -16.06 -3.52
CA VAL A 115 39.70 -17.48 -3.23
C VAL A 115 39.80 -17.72 -1.72
N ALA A 116 40.34 -16.77 -0.95
CA ALA A 116 40.46 -16.88 0.50
C ALA A 116 39.15 -16.56 1.25
N ALA A 117 38.45 -15.49 0.85
CA ALA A 117 37.21 -15.03 1.47
C ALA A 117 35.96 -15.81 0.99
N GLY A 118 36.06 -16.48 -0.16
CA GLY A 118 34.95 -17.13 -0.83
C GLY A 118 34.27 -16.25 -1.88
N PHE A 119 33.74 -16.89 -2.93
CA PHE A 119 33.03 -16.21 -4.01
C PHE A 119 31.57 -15.93 -3.64
N PRO A 120 31.02 -14.75 -3.97
CA PRO A 120 29.61 -14.44 -3.70
C PRO A 120 28.68 -15.33 -4.54
N LYS A 121 27.60 -15.83 -3.94
CA LYS A 121 26.54 -16.58 -4.65
C LYS A 121 25.59 -15.68 -5.47
N TRP A 122 26.05 -14.51 -5.92
CA TRP A 122 25.24 -13.45 -6.53
C TRP A 122 24.50 -13.84 -7.82
N ARG A 123 24.88 -14.95 -8.45
CA ARG A 123 24.26 -15.47 -9.69
C ARG A 123 22.76 -15.76 -9.58
N ASN A 124 22.15 -15.79 -8.39
CA ASN A 124 20.70 -15.95 -8.26
C ASN A 124 19.90 -14.70 -8.62
N ASN A 125 20.46 -13.48 -8.56
CA ASN A 125 19.69 -12.26 -8.84
C ASN A 125 19.79 -11.80 -10.31
N GLY A 126 20.94 -12.02 -10.97
CA GLY A 126 21.09 -11.80 -12.41
C GLY A 126 20.33 -12.83 -13.27
N TYR A 127 20.17 -14.06 -12.75
CA TYR A 127 19.37 -15.12 -13.38
C TYR A 127 17.92 -14.70 -13.66
N PHE A 128 17.32 -13.88 -12.79
CA PHE A 128 15.96 -13.39 -13.00
C PHE A 128 15.88 -12.45 -14.21
N TYR A 129 16.90 -11.63 -14.48
CA TYR A 129 16.86 -10.67 -15.59
C TYR A 129 17.26 -11.28 -16.95
N GLU A 130 18.13 -12.30 -16.96
CA GLU A 130 18.51 -12.97 -18.21
C GLU A 130 17.43 -13.94 -18.72
N ARG A 131 16.69 -14.60 -17.81
CA ARG A 131 15.65 -15.59 -18.16
C ARG A 131 14.25 -15.00 -18.20
N TYR A 132 13.93 -14.05 -17.32
CA TYR A 132 12.71 -13.25 -17.39
C TYR A 132 13.07 -11.86 -17.94
N ARG A 133 13.03 -11.73 -19.27
CA ARG A 133 12.79 -10.42 -19.88
C ARG A 133 11.28 -10.18 -19.83
N PRO A 134 10.74 -9.45 -18.83
CA PRO A 134 9.30 -9.19 -18.82
C PRO A 134 8.96 -8.45 -20.10
N GLY A 135 8.13 -9.08 -20.95
CA GLY A 135 7.60 -8.41 -22.13
C GLY A 135 6.82 -7.16 -21.71
N LEU A 136 6.65 -6.22 -22.64
CA LEU A 136 5.91 -4.97 -22.40
C LEU A 136 4.57 -5.21 -21.68
N GLY A 137 3.83 -6.26 -22.09
CA GLY A 137 2.56 -6.64 -21.44
C GLY A 137 2.70 -7.05 -19.98
N ALA A 138 3.75 -7.78 -19.60
CA ALA A 138 3.99 -8.17 -18.21
C ALA A 138 4.32 -6.94 -17.33
N VAL A 139 5.05 -5.97 -17.89
CA VAL A 139 5.34 -4.70 -17.20
C VAL A 139 4.05 -3.89 -17.00
N ILE A 140 3.21 -3.77 -18.04
CA ILE A 140 1.93 -3.07 -17.94
C ILE A 140 1.03 -3.72 -16.89
N VAL A 141 0.89 -5.05 -16.88
CA VAL A 141 0.11 -5.78 -15.86
C VAL A 141 0.68 -5.54 -14.46
N GLY A 142 2.00 -5.57 -14.31
CA GLY A 142 2.66 -5.28 -13.04
C GLY A 142 2.41 -3.87 -12.53
N VAL A 143 2.46 -2.86 -13.41
CA VAL A 143 2.17 -1.46 -13.08
C VAL A 143 0.70 -1.27 -12.72
N VAL A 144 -0.23 -1.86 -13.48
CA VAL A 144 -1.66 -1.81 -13.17
C VAL A 144 -1.94 -2.43 -11.80
N PHE A 145 -1.34 -3.59 -11.50
CA PHE A 145 -1.48 -4.24 -10.20
C PHE A 145 -0.89 -3.41 -9.06
N ALA A 146 0.29 -2.80 -9.26
CA ALA A 146 0.91 -1.94 -8.27
C ALA A 146 0.06 -0.69 -7.98
N THR A 147 -0.47 -0.02 -9.01
CA THR A 147 -1.35 1.14 -8.83
C THR A 147 -2.66 0.78 -8.13
N MET A 148 -3.24 -0.39 -8.45
CA MET A 148 -4.42 -0.94 -7.77
C MET A 148 -4.18 -1.22 -6.29
N LEU A 149 -3.01 -1.77 -5.93
CA LEU A 149 -2.65 -1.98 -4.52
C LEU A 149 -2.50 -0.66 -3.75
N VAL A 150 -1.88 0.35 -4.38
CA VAL A 150 -1.71 1.67 -3.78
C VAL A 150 -3.07 2.32 -3.53
N GLU A 151 -3.99 2.28 -4.49
CA GLU A 151 -5.33 2.85 -4.35
C GLU A 151 -6.13 2.15 -3.23
N VAL A 152 -6.12 0.81 -3.19
CA VAL A 152 -6.79 0.05 -2.13
C VAL A 152 -6.18 0.36 -0.75
N ALA A 153 -4.86 0.52 -0.67
CA ALA A 153 -4.19 0.90 0.57
C ALA A 153 -4.59 2.30 1.03
N ILE A 154 -4.59 3.29 0.13
CA ILE A 154 -5.04 4.66 0.42
C ILE A 154 -6.50 4.65 0.85
N SER A 155 -7.39 4.00 0.10
CA SER A 155 -8.82 3.92 0.41
C SER A 155 -9.10 3.29 1.79
N ARG A 156 -8.33 2.28 2.19
CA ARG A 156 -8.45 1.71 3.56
C ARG A 156 -7.98 2.67 4.65
N LEU A 157 -7.00 3.52 4.37
CA LEU A 157 -6.54 4.52 5.32
C LEU A 157 -7.53 5.69 5.41
N THR A 158 -8.07 6.15 4.27
CA THR A 158 -9.03 7.25 4.23
C THR A 158 -10.37 6.87 4.83
N THR A 159 -10.90 5.68 4.55
CA THR A 159 -12.19 5.24 5.12
C THR A 159 -12.16 5.14 6.65
N LYS A 160 -11.03 4.73 7.24
CA LYS A 160 -10.84 4.80 8.70
C LYS A 160 -10.90 6.22 9.23
N GLN A 161 -10.30 7.17 8.52
CA GLN A 161 -10.34 8.58 8.90
C GLN A 161 -11.73 9.20 8.69
N GLU A 162 -12.43 8.82 7.62
CA GLU A 162 -13.78 9.28 7.28
C GLU A 162 -14.81 8.78 8.29
N ARG A 163 -14.80 7.49 8.64
CA ARG A 163 -15.66 6.91 9.69
C ARG A 163 -15.47 7.65 11.02
N ALA A 164 -14.23 7.85 11.43
CA ALA A 164 -13.92 8.56 12.67
C ALA A 164 -14.37 10.05 12.64
N LYS A 165 -14.43 10.69 11.46
CA LYS A 165 -14.98 12.04 11.32
C LYS A 165 -16.51 12.03 11.41
N ILE A 166 -17.18 11.10 10.73
CA ILE A 166 -18.63 10.95 10.73
C ILE A 166 -19.14 10.68 12.14
N GLU A 167 -18.53 9.74 12.87
CA GLU A 167 -18.89 9.44 14.27
C GLU A 167 -18.76 10.67 15.18
N ARG A 168 -17.68 11.45 15.03
CA ARG A 168 -17.48 12.68 15.80
C ARG A 168 -18.54 13.73 15.50
N LEU A 169 -18.93 13.88 14.23
CA LEU A 169 -19.99 14.81 13.81
C LEU A 169 -21.37 14.40 14.36
N LYS A 170 -21.72 13.10 14.25
CA LYS A 170 -22.95 12.58 14.85
C LYS A 170 -23.00 12.85 16.35
N MET A 171 -21.87 12.63 17.03
CA MET A 171 -21.77 12.79 18.47
C MET A 171 -21.91 14.26 18.90
N SER A 172 -21.21 15.17 18.24
CA SER A 172 -21.29 16.60 18.57
C SER A 172 -22.70 17.14 18.32
N ALA A 173 -23.35 16.73 17.22
CA ALA A 173 -24.74 17.06 16.94
C ALA A 173 -25.68 16.57 18.06
N ARG A 174 -25.51 15.32 18.50
CA ARG A 174 -26.31 14.72 19.59
C ARG A 174 -26.06 15.37 20.95
N LEU A 175 -24.81 15.70 21.28
CA LEU A 175 -24.46 16.38 22.54
C LEU A 175 -25.03 17.80 22.58
N VAL A 176 -24.97 18.55 21.48
CA VAL A 176 -25.55 19.90 21.41
C VAL A 176 -27.09 19.84 21.43
N ALA A 177 -27.69 18.81 20.83
CA ALA A 177 -29.14 18.63 20.86
C ALA A 177 -29.66 18.25 22.26
N TRP A 178 -29.00 17.32 22.95
CA TRP A 178 -29.57 16.62 24.12
C TRP A 178 -28.79 16.78 25.43
N GLY A 179 -27.55 17.24 25.39
CA GLY A 179 -26.68 17.44 26.56
C GLY A 179 -26.56 16.18 27.44
N PRO A 180 -26.58 16.27 28.78
CA PRO A 180 -26.45 15.12 29.69
C PRO A 180 -27.58 14.09 29.56
N ARG A 181 -28.73 14.48 28.98
CA ARG A 181 -29.85 13.55 28.73
C ARG A 181 -29.53 12.52 27.64
N TYR A 182 -28.49 12.77 26.83
CA TYR A 182 -28.03 11.85 25.80
C TYR A 182 -27.51 10.52 26.37
N ALA A 183 -26.93 10.51 27.56
CA ALA A 183 -26.46 9.28 28.22
C ALA A 183 -27.61 8.29 28.45
N ALA A 184 -28.78 8.79 28.87
CA ALA A 184 -29.98 7.99 29.05
C ALA A 184 -30.55 7.48 27.70
N ILE A 185 -30.47 8.29 26.65
CA ILE A 185 -30.90 7.91 25.29
C ILE A 185 -29.98 6.82 24.71
N LEU A 186 -28.66 6.97 24.82
CA LEU A 186 -27.68 5.96 24.41
C LEU A 186 -27.87 4.62 25.13
N ALA A 187 -28.14 4.67 26.44
CA ALA A 187 -28.42 3.47 27.22
C ALA A 187 -29.67 2.75 26.71
N SER A 188 -30.71 3.48 26.29
CA SER A 188 -31.95 2.92 25.75
C SER A 188 -31.83 2.36 24.33
N ILE A 189 -30.87 2.84 23.53
CA ILE A 189 -30.60 2.35 22.17
C ILE A 189 -29.76 1.07 22.22
N ARG A 190 -28.76 1.01 23.11
CA ARG A 190 -27.85 -0.14 23.23
C ARG A 190 -28.45 -1.33 23.98
N HIS A 191 -29.32 -1.06 24.94
CA HIS A 191 -30.10 -2.07 25.64
C HIS A 191 -31.55 -1.63 25.54
N PRO A 192 -32.47 -2.41 24.95
CA PRO A 192 -33.89 -2.10 25.04
C PRO A 192 -34.40 -2.61 26.40
N PRO A 193 -34.52 -1.79 27.47
CA PRO A 193 -35.25 -2.22 28.66
C PRO A 193 -36.75 -2.28 28.35
N ALA A 194 -37.44 -3.20 29.00
CA ALA A 194 -38.90 -3.12 29.14
C ALA A 194 -39.28 -1.70 29.62
N PRO A 195 -40.29 -1.06 29.01
CA PRO A 195 -40.38 0.40 28.99
C PRO A 195 -40.80 0.99 30.34
N PRO A 196 -40.13 2.03 30.86
CA PRO A 196 -40.81 3.09 31.59
C PRO A 196 -41.33 4.14 30.58
N ALA A 197 -42.60 4.51 30.74
CA ALA A 197 -43.42 5.34 29.84
C ALA A 197 -42.90 6.76 29.53
N THR A 198 -41.74 7.16 30.07
CA THR A 198 -41.18 8.50 29.93
C THR A 198 -40.16 8.60 28.78
N VAL A 199 -39.54 7.49 28.35
CA VAL A 199 -38.48 7.48 27.33
C VAL A 199 -39.05 7.44 25.90
N SER A 200 -40.25 6.90 25.71
CA SER A 200 -40.93 6.85 24.40
C SER A 200 -41.21 8.22 23.79
N LYS A 201 -41.37 9.27 24.62
CA LYS A 201 -41.55 10.66 24.16
C LYS A 201 -40.26 11.30 23.63
N LEU A 202 -39.08 10.77 23.96
CA LEU A 202 -37.79 11.32 23.50
C LEU A 202 -37.40 10.82 22.10
N ALA A 203 -37.88 9.64 21.70
CA ALA A 203 -37.64 9.08 20.37
C ALA A 203 -38.28 9.91 19.24
N THR A 204 -39.32 10.69 19.55
CA THR A 204 -40.11 11.46 18.57
C THR A 204 -39.78 12.96 18.56
N VAL A 205 -38.83 13.42 19.38
CA VAL A 205 -38.53 14.86 19.49
C VAL A 205 -37.39 15.22 18.55
N GLU A 206 -37.73 15.95 17.49
CA GLU A 206 -36.79 16.48 16.51
C GLU A 206 -36.09 17.72 17.05
N LYS A 207 -34.77 17.81 16.86
CA LYS A 207 -34.00 19.01 17.17
C LYS A 207 -33.14 19.42 15.99
N LYS A 208 -33.34 20.65 15.54
CA LYS A 208 -32.49 21.33 14.57
C LYS A 208 -31.26 21.89 15.29
N VAL A 209 -30.09 21.43 14.90
CA VAL A 209 -28.81 21.85 15.49
C VAL A 209 -27.86 22.28 14.40
N ARG A 210 -27.10 23.35 14.68
CA ARG A 210 -26.05 23.83 13.78
C ARG A 210 -24.71 23.30 14.23
N VAL A 211 -24.04 22.55 13.35
CA VAL A 211 -22.69 22.01 13.62
C VAL A 211 -21.76 22.38 12.47
N PRO A 212 -20.54 22.86 12.74
CA PRO A 212 -19.58 23.12 11.67
C PRO A 212 -19.03 21.80 11.10
N ILE A 213 -18.69 21.75 9.80
CA ILE A 213 -18.20 20.51 9.15
C ILE A 213 -16.66 20.40 9.22
N THR A 214 -15.96 21.52 9.04
CA THR A 214 -14.50 21.55 8.84
C THR A 214 -13.83 22.65 9.66
N GLY A 215 -12.54 22.49 9.95
CA GLY A 215 -11.70 23.54 10.55
C GLY A 215 -11.50 23.47 12.08
N PHE A 216 -12.04 22.48 12.77
CA PHE A 216 -11.91 22.36 14.23
C PHE A 216 -11.79 20.90 14.67
N THR A 217 -10.99 20.67 15.71
CA THR A 217 -10.81 19.33 16.29
C THR A 217 -11.91 19.07 17.32
N LEU A 218 -12.94 18.32 16.91
CA LEU A 218 -13.92 17.76 17.85
C LEU A 218 -13.24 16.81 18.85
N PRO A 219 -13.69 16.77 20.12
CA PRO A 219 -13.20 15.80 21.09
C PRO A 219 -13.40 14.38 20.56
N ALA A 220 -12.41 13.50 20.81
CA ALA A 220 -12.46 12.11 20.37
C ALA A 220 -13.61 11.37 21.07
N PHE A 221 -14.24 10.44 20.36
CA PHE A 221 -15.29 9.61 20.93
C PHE A 221 -14.73 8.80 22.12
N PRO A 222 -15.40 8.81 23.29
CA PRO A 222 -15.00 7.94 24.39
C PRO A 222 -15.13 6.49 23.95
N SER A 223 -14.10 5.68 24.21
CA SER A 223 -14.09 4.28 23.80
C SER A 223 -15.27 3.51 24.41
N ASP A 224 -15.77 2.48 23.72
CA ASP A 224 -16.89 1.67 24.21
C ASP A 224 -16.65 1.09 25.61
N ALA A 225 -15.38 0.85 25.97
CA ALA A 225 -14.99 0.43 27.31
C ALA A 225 -15.29 1.51 28.38
N GLN A 226 -15.00 2.78 28.08
CA GLN A 226 -15.24 3.92 28.99
C GLN A 226 -16.73 4.22 29.17
N ILE A 227 -17.51 4.04 28.09
CA ILE A 227 -18.97 4.21 28.14
C ILE A 227 -19.60 3.11 29.01
N LYS A 228 -19.15 1.85 28.86
CA LYS A 228 -19.63 0.73 29.68
C LYS A 228 -19.30 0.87 31.16
N SER A 229 -18.16 1.47 31.49
CA SER A 229 -17.77 1.71 32.88
C SER A 229 -18.41 2.97 33.51
N ASN A 230 -19.32 3.64 32.80
CA ASN A 230 -19.94 4.91 33.21
C ASN A 230 -18.93 5.99 33.65
N ALA A 231 -17.71 5.93 33.11
CA ALA A 231 -16.60 6.80 33.51
C ALA A 231 -16.52 8.09 32.67
N VAL A 232 -17.56 8.37 31.86
CA VAL A 232 -17.60 9.50 30.93
C VAL A 232 -18.35 10.66 31.58
N ASP A 233 -17.65 11.77 31.78
CA ASP A 233 -18.26 13.04 32.20
C ASP A 233 -18.86 13.76 30.98
N TRP A 234 -20.19 13.65 30.85
CA TRP A 234 -20.94 14.21 29.72
C TRP A 234 -21.05 15.74 29.78
N ASP A 235 -21.03 16.34 30.98
CA ASP A 235 -21.16 17.79 31.17
C ASP A 235 -19.88 18.52 30.77
N ALA A 236 -18.73 17.96 31.13
CA ALA A 236 -17.43 18.43 30.69
C ALA A 236 -17.30 18.36 29.16
N LEU A 237 -17.78 17.26 28.56
CA LEU A 237 -17.72 17.04 27.11
C LEU A 237 -18.66 17.99 26.35
N GLU A 238 -19.87 18.26 26.85
CA GLU A 238 -20.78 19.25 26.28
C GLU A 238 -20.17 20.64 26.32
N THR A 239 -19.62 21.04 27.47
CA THR A 239 -19.01 22.37 27.64
C THR A 239 -17.84 22.57 26.68
N GLN A 240 -16.98 21.55 26.53
CA GLN A 240 -15.89 21.56 25.56
C GLN A 240 -16.42 21.68 24.12
N THR A 241 -17.45 20.90 23.77
CA THR A 241 -18.04 20.90 22.43
C THR A 241 -18.65 22.26 22.11
N ARG A 242 -19.42 22.84 23.04
CA ARG A 242 -20.05 24.15 22.90
C ARG A 242 -19.02 25.27 22.75
N ASN A 243 -17.95 25.24 23.54
CA ASN A 243 -16.86 26.22 23.43
C ASN A 243 -16.17 26.16 22.06
N VAL A 244 -15.95 24.95 21.55
CA VAL A 244 -15.39 24.73 20.21
C VAL A 244 -16.35 25.23 19.12
N LEU A 245 -17.66 24.96 19.22
CA LEU A 245 -18.67 25.48 18.30
C LEU A 245 -18.74 27.02 18.29
N VAL A 246 -18.69 27.65 19.45
CA VAL A 246 -18.69 29.12 19.58
C VAL A 246 -17.44 29.70 18.92
N SER A 247 -16.27 29.10 19.14
CA SER A 247 -15.03 29.53 18.48
C SER A 247 -15.05 29.34 16.95
N ALA A 248 -15.66 28.25 16.46
CA ALA A 248 -15.73 27.94 15.04
C ALA A 248 -16.71 28.84 14.26
N THR A 249 -17.68 29.46 14.95
CA THR A 249 -18.67 30.35 14.32
C THR A 249 -18.05 31.70 13.92
N GLY A 250 -16.91 32.09 14.49
CA GLY A 250 -16.22 33.35 14.19
C GLY A 250 -15.40 33.34 12.89
N ASP A 251 -14.91 32.18 12.44
CA ASP A 251 -13.88 32.07 11.38
C ASP A 251 -14.44 31.64 10.00
N GLY A 252 -15.74 31.77 9.76
CA GLY A 252 -16.33 31.45 8.44
C GLY A 252 -16.34 29.96 8.10
N ALA A 253 -16.25 29.08 9.10
CA ALA A 253 -16.40 27.64 8.90
C ALA A 253 -17.80 27.30 8.34
N PRO A 254 -17.91 26.36 7.37
CA PRO A 254 -19.21 25.97 6.83
C PRO A 254 -20.04 25.30 7.93
N ILE A 255 -21.12 25.97 8.33
CA ILE A 255 -22.11 25.46 9.28
C ILE A 255 -23.19 24.70 8.49
N VAL A 256 -23.53 23.49 8.95
CA VAL A 256 -24.64 22.68 8.44
C VAL A 256 -25.73 22.59 9.47
N ASP A 257 -26.97 22.68 8.99
CA ASP A 257 -28.16 22.39 9.78
C ASP A 257 -28.35 20.87 9.80
N CYS A 258 -28.31 20.30 11.00
CA CYS A 258 -28.52 18.89 11.24
C CYS A 258 -29.89 18.69 11.89
N LEU A 259 -30.65 17.69 11.43
CA LEU A 259 -31.78 17.13 12.17
C LEU A 259 -31.28 15.95 12.99
N VAL A 260 -31.42 16.05 14.32
CA VAL A 260 -30.98 15.00 15.24
C VAL A 260 -32.20 14.25 15.76
N HIS A 261 -32.33 12.99 15.37
CA HIS A 261 -33.25 12.01 15.97
C HIS A 261 -32.53 11.25 17.10
N ALA A 262 -33.28 10.46 17.86
CA ALA A 262 -32.69 9.63 18.91
C ALA A 262 -31.70 8.60 18.37
N ALA A 263 -32.05 7.94 17.24
CA ALA A 263 -31.19 6.95 16.58
C ALA A 263 -30.27 7.58 15.53
N ASP A 264 -30.77 8.50 14.70
CA ASP A 264 -30.07 8.95 13.49
C ASP A 264 -29.80 10.46 13.46
N VAL A 265 -28.79 10.87 12.68
CA VAL A 265 -28.46 12.28 12.42
C VAL A 265 -28.53 12.51 10.93
N LEU A 266 -29.43 13.38 10.51
CA LEU A 266 -29.62 13.78 9.12
C LEU A 266 -28.95 15.13 8.89
N LEU A 267 -28.19 15.26 7.81
CA LEU A 267 -27.62 16.54 7.37
C LEU A 267 -28.51 17.17 6.31
N LEU A 268 -28.73 18.48 6.41
CA LEU A 268 -29.32 19.24 5.33
C LEU A 268 -28.26 19.49 4.25
N ASP A 269 -28.48 18.94 3.06
CA ASP A 269 -27.71 19.35 1.90
C ASP A 269 -28.26 20.68 1.38
N LYS A 270 -27.41 21.71 1.35
CA LYS A 270 -27.79 23.06 0.92
C LYS A 270 -28.11 23.16 -0.57
N PHE A 271 -27.67 22.18 -1.38
CA PHE A 271 -27.87 22.20 -2.82
C PHE A 271 -29.16 21.50 -3.24
N SER A 272 -29.46 20.32 -2.68
CA SER A 272 -30.71 19.60 -2.95
C SER A 272 -31.88 20.06 -2.08
N GLY A 273 -31.61 20.59 -0.89
CA GLY A 273 -32.65 20.89 0.11
C GLY A 273 -33.15 19.64 0.86
N ASP A 274 -32.59 18.47 0.55
CA ASP A 274 -32.98 17.19 1.15
C ASP A 274 -32.13 16.86 2.39
N TYR A 275 -32.72 16.06 3.27
CA TYR A 275 -32.06 15.54 4.47
C TYR A 275 -31.44 14.18 4.18
N ILE A 276 -30.11 14.11 4.22
CA ILE A 276 -29.35 12.89 3.94
C ILE A 276 -28.95 12.23 5.26
N ALA A 277 -29.25 10.94 5.41
CA ALA A 277 -28.79 10.15 6.54
C ALA A 277 -27.27 9.94 6.45
N LEU A 278 -26.56 10.25 7.53
CA LEU A 278 -25.14 9.92 7.63
C LEU A 278 -25.02 8.45 8.05
N ASP A 279 -24.88 7.52 7.12
CA ASP A 279 -24.63 6.13 7.47
C ASP A 279 -23.12 5.86 7.63
N GLU A 280 -22.75 5.12 8.67
CA GLU A 280 -21.35 4.71 8.88
C GLU A 280 -20.88 3.71 7.82
N ASP A 281 -21.84 3.05 7.17
CA ASP A 281 -21.63 2.06 6.13
C ASP A 281 -21.38 2.67 4.75
N ASP A 282 -21.64 3.97 4.53
CA ASP A 282 -21.34 4.66 3.26
C ASP A 282 -19.84 4.81 3.02
N ALA A 283 -19.03 4.84 4.09
CA ALA A 283 -17.58 4.85 4.01
C ALA A 283 -17.04 3.42 3.81
N GLN A 284 -17.44 2.76 2.71
CA GLN A 284 -16.89 1.46 2.33
C GLN A 284 -15.52 1.61 1.66
N PRO A 285 -14.52 0.79 2.02
CA PRO A 285 -13.25 0.80 1.33
C PRO A 285 -13.44 0.34 -0.12
N ALA A 286 -12.68 0.93 -1.03
CA ALA A 286 -12.65 0.49 -2.42
C ALA A 286 -12.30 -1.01 -2.46
N GLN A 287 -13.21 -1.78 -3.06
CA GLN A 287 -13.00 -3.19 -3.30
C GLN A 287 -12.20 -3.36 -4.59
N PHE A 288 -11.60 -4.54 -4.80
CA PHE A 288 -10.74 -4.77 -5.95
C PHE A 288 -11.46 -4.59 -7.31
N HIS A 289 -12.78 -4.74 -7.36
CA HIS A 289 -13.57 -4.54 -8.58
C HIS A 289 -14.06 -3.09 -8.75
N THR A 290 -13.94 -2.23 -7.73
CA THR A 290 -14.33 -0.82 -7.81
C THR A 290 -13.16 0.11 -8.17
N THR A 291 -11.97 -0.46 -8.36
CA THR A 291 -10.73 0.27 -8.66
C THR A 291 -10.72 0.78 -10.11
N TRP A 292 -9.95 1.84 -10.41
CA TRP A 292 -9.96 2.47 -11.74
C TRP A 292 -9.74 1.53 -12.95
N PRO A 293 -8.91 0.45 -12.89
CA PRO A 293 -8.71 -0.41 -14.05
C PRO A 293 -9.98 -1.19 -14.42
N PHE A 294 -10.72 -1.67 -13.42
CA PHE A 294 -11.98 -2.37 -13.64
C PHE A 294 -13.08 -1.44 -14.12
N ARG A 295 -13.13 -0.21 -13.59
CA ARG A 295 -14.06 0.82 -14.06
C ARG A 295 -13.77 1.23 -15.50
N LEU A 296 -12.50 1.34 -15.89
CA LEU A 296 -12.10 1.64 -17.26
C LEU A 296 -12.46 0.49 -18.19
N VAL A 297 -12.18 -0.75 -17.81
CA VAL A 297 -12.56 -1.93 -18.61
C VAL A 297 -14.07 -2.02 -18.74
N ALA A 298 -14.83 -1.83 -17.66
CA ALA A 298 -16.29 -1.80 -17.68
C ALA A 298 -16.83 -0.68 -18.58
N ALA A 299 -16.25 0.53 -18.51
CA ALA A 299 -16.64 1.65 -19.36
C ALA A 299 -16.32 1.40 -20.85
N VAL A 300 -15.17 0.78 -21.14
CA VAL A 300 -14.80 0.38 -22.51
C VAL A 300 -15.71 -0.72 -23.03
N ILE A 301 -16.03 -1.73 -22.21
CA ILE A 301 -16.98 -2.78 -22.57
C ILE A 301 -18.36 -2.18 -22.82
N ASN A 302 -18.85 -1.28 -21.95
CA ASN A 302 -20.14 -0.61 -22.14
C ASN A 302 -20.15 0.25 -23.42
N LYS A 303 -19.05 0.95 -23.71
CA LYS A 303 -18.90 1.72 -24.96
C LYS A 303 -18.89 0.83 -26.21
N ILE A 304 -18.32 -0.37 -26.13
CA ILE A 304 -18.27 -1.34 -27.24
C ILE A 304 -19.61 -2.08 -27.41
N THR A 305 -20.28 -2.39 -26.32
CA THR A 305 -21.55 -3.14 -26.31
C THR A 305 -22.78 -2.26 -26.56
N GLY A 306 -22.61 -0.94 -26.68
CA GLY A 306 -23.70 -0.01 -27.01
C GLY A 306 -24.76 0.13 -25.92
N LYS A 307 -24.57 -0.46 -24.74
CA LYS A 307 -25.37 -0.19 -23.55
C LYS A 307 -24.95 1.17 -22.99
N HIS A 308 -25.48 2.23 -23.61
CA HIS A 308 -25.69 3.48 -22.91
C HIS A 308 -26.78 3.22 -21.87
N GLU A 309 -26.42 2.70 -20.71
CA GLU A 309 -27.21 3.02 -19.52
C GLU A 309 -26.95 4.50 -19.25
N ASP A 310 -27.96 5.30 -19.56
CA ASP A 310 -28.03 6.70 -19.21
C ASP A 310 -27.91 6.81 -17.69
N VAL A 311 -26.68 7.01 -17.19
CA VAL A 311 -26.38 7.31 -15.77
C VAL A 311 -27.01 8.65 -15.31
N LEU A 312 -27.88 9.26 -16.12
CA LEU A 312 -28.66 10.46 -15.81
C LEU A 312 -30.18 10.27 -15.97
N ALA A 313 -30.67 9.07 -16.29
CA ALA A 313 -32.10 8.82 -16.49
C ALA A 313 -32.58 7.57 -15.73
N GLU A 314 -32.50 7.58 -14.40
CA GLU A 314 -33.34 6.70 -13.59
C GLU A 314 -33.74 7.37 -12.27
N VAL A 315 -34.63 8.35 -12.41
CA VAL A 315 -35.66 8.66 -11.40
C VAL A 315 -36.97 8.73 -12.19
N ASP A 316 -37.55 7.57 -12.50
CA ASP A 316 -39.00 7.45 -12.48
C ASP A 316 -39.44 5.99 -12.33
N ASP A 317 -40.34 5.81 -11.37
CA ASP A 317 -41.24 4.68 -11.15
C ASP A 317 -40.71 3.25 -11.30
N THR A 318 -40.45 2.58 -10.16
CA THR A 318 -41.00 1.23 -9.90
C THR A 318 -40.83 0.82 -8.44
N THR A 319 -41.80 1.19 -7.61
CA THR A 319 -42.17 0.35 -6.45
C THR A 319 -43.68 0.23 -6.33
N GLN A 320 -44.30 -0.43 -7.31
CA GLN A 320 -45.57 -1.12 -7.05
C GLN A 320 -45.28 -2.41 -6.28
N GLY A 321 -45.47 -2.35 -4.96
CA GLY A 321 -45.66 -3.50 -4.08
C GLY A 321 -47.15 -3.71 -3.75
N PRO A 322 -47.57 -4.93 -3.36
CA PRO A 322 -48.77 -5.57 -3.88
C PRO A 322 -50.10 -5.16 -3.24
N ALA A 323 -51.14 -5.40 -4.04
CA ALA A 323 -52.57 -5.22 -3.82
C ALA A 323 -53.09 -5.60 -2.41
N ASN A 324 -53.80 -4.66 -1.79
CA ASN A 324 -54.77 -4.90 -0.73
C ASN A 324 -56.19 -4.90 -1.33
N PRO A 325 -57.00 -5.97 -1.23
CA PRO A 325 -58.38 -5.93 -1.72
C PRO A 325 -59.28 -5.24 -0.67
N VAL A 326 -59.69 -4.00 -0.97
CA VAL A 326 -60.74 -3.30 -0.22
C VAL A 326 -62.09 -3.94 -0.54
N LYS A 327 -62.66 -4.63 0.45
CA LYS A 327 -64.06 -5.10 0.43
C LYS A 327 -64.99 -3.90 0.43
N ASN A 328 -65.64 -3.66 -0.70
CA ASN A 328 -66.69 -2.66 -0.84
C ASN A 328 -67.98 -3.14 -0.14
N LYS A 329 -68.34 -2.53 1.00
CA LYS A 329 -69.66 -2.70 1.62
C LYS A 329 -70.66 -1.78 0.90
N LYS A 330 -71.53 -2.39 0.10
CA LYS A 330 -72.83 -1.81 -0.28
C LYS A 330 -73.66 -1.55 0.97
N ASN A 331 -74.27 -0.38 1.06
CA ASN A 331 -75.58 -0.07 1.64
C ASN A 331 -75.93 1.33 1.10
N LYS A 332 -76.85 1.45 0.15
CA LYS A 332 -78.31 1.54 0.30
C LYS A 332 -78.74 2.85 0.93
#